data_AF-A0A418QUL5-F1
#
_entry.id   AF-A0A418QUL5-F1
#
_cell.length_a   1.000
_cell.length_b   1.000
_cell.length_c   1.000
_cell.angle_alpha   90.00
_cell.angle_beta   90.00
_cell.angle_gamma   90.00
#
_symmetry.space_group_name_H-M   'P 1'
#
loop_
_entity.id
_entity.type
_entity.pdbx_description
1 polymer ?
#
loop_
_entity_poly.entity_id
_entity_poly.type
_entity_poly.pdbx_seq_one_letter_code
_entity_poly.pdbx_strand_id
1 'polypeptide(L)'
;MKTTPATNTLRWLAALQQAKDTVTILGMNFMLLFGLMMGIAVPGLILYFLRWKLVRATGSPATAIRIWGWSLVHEFLCVILFASEGTQQELHGMATLLAYGYTLGIVVSMAGLVMSIEHRNAVQAAAE
;
A
#
# COMPACT_ATOMS: atom_id res chain seq x y z
N MET A 1 -13.80 -8.83 20.49
CA MET A 1 -14.42 -8.52 19.18
C MET A 1 -14.33 -9.78 18.34
N LYS A 2 -15.46 -10.39 17.91
CA LYS A 2 -15.41 -11.54 17.00
C LYS A 2 -14.86 -11.05 15.65
N THR A 3 -13.78 -11.66 15.16
CA THR A 3 -13.22 -11.35 13.85
C THR A 3 -14.14 -11.91 12.78
N THR A 4 -14.67 -11.07 11.89
CA THR A 4 -15.44 -11.55 10.74
C THR A 4 -14.46 -12.04 9.65
N PRO A 5 -14.89 -12.94 8.75
CA PRO A 5 -14.06 -13.38 7.62
C PRO A 5 -13.54 -12.21 6.79
N ALA A 6 -14.38 -11.18 6.56
CA ALA A 6 -14.00 -9.95 5.86
C ALA A 6 -12.84 -9.21 6.56
N THR A 7 -12.85 -9.14 7.90
CA THR A 7 -11.75 -8.54 8.67
C THR A 7 -10.45 -9.34 8.51
N ASN A 8 -10.51 -10.67 8.45
CA ASN A 8 -9.32 -11.49 8.27
C ASN A 8 -8.68 -11.30 6.88
N THR A 9 -9.48 -11.23 5.82
CA THR A 9 -8.95 -10.99 4.47
C THR A 9 -8.30 -9.62 4.35
N LEU A 10 -8.92 -8.56 4.92
CA LEU A 10 -8.33 -7.22 4.96
C LEU A 10 -6.98 -7.18 5.68
N ARG A 11 -6.83 -7.96 6.76
CA ARG A 11 -5.55 -8.10 7.48
C ARG A 11 -4.49 -8.79 6.63
N TRP A 12 -4.86 -9.84 5.90
CA TRP A 12 -3.94 -10.53 4.99
C TRP A 12 -3.49 -9.64 3.84
N LEU A 13 -4.40 -8.88 3.22
CA LEU A 13 -4.06 -7.90 2.20
C LEU A 13 -3.11 -6.83 2.75
N ALA A 14 -3.39 -6.31 3.94
CA ALA A 14 -2.50 -5.35 4.59
C ALA A 14 -1.11 -5.94 4.88
N ALA A 15 -1.05 -7.20 5.33
CA ALA A 15 0.22 -7.90 5.58
C ALA A 15 1.00 -8.15 4.28
N LEU A 16 0.31 -8.50 3.19
CA LEU A 16 0.92 -8.67 1.87
C LEU A 16 1.51 -7.35 1.35
N GLN A 17 0.77 -6.25 1.46
CA GLN A 17 1.28 -4.92 1.12
C GLN A 17 2.50 -4.55 1.97
N GLN A 18 2.45 -4.87 3.28
CA GLN A 18 3.56 -4.62 4.19
C GLN A 18 4.81 -5.40 3.79
N ALA A 19 4.66 -6.69 3.48
CA ALA A 19 5.76 -7.54 3.05
C ALA A 19 6.38 -7.03 1.75
N LYS A 20 5.54 -6.64 0.77
CA LYS A 20 6.00 -6.01 -0.47
C LYS A 20 6.82 -4.77 -0.17
N ASP A 21 6.29 -3.86 0.64
CA ASP A 21 6.97 -2.60 0.97
C ASP A 21 8.27 -2.84 1.74
N THR A 22 8.31 -3.81 2.65
CA THR A 22 9.55 -4.19 3.33
C THR A 22 10.60 -4.66 2.31
N VAL A 23 10.23 -5.52 1.37
CA VAL A 23 11.13 -5.97 0.29
C VAL A 23 11.57 -4.78 -0.57
N THR A 24 10.67 -3.87 -0.93
CA THR A 24 11.01 -2.67 -1.69
C THR A 24 11.96 -1.74 -0.94
N ILE A 25 11.72 -1.48 0.35
CA ILE A 25 12.59 -0.64 1.18
C ILE A 25 13.98 -1.26 1.32
N LEU A 26 14.06 -2.58 1.55
CA LEU A 26 15.34 -3.29 1.65
C LEU A 26 16.07 -3.32 0.30
N GLY A 27 15.34 -3.59 -0.79
CA GLY A 27 15.88 -3.66 -2.15
C GLY A 27 16.35 -2.31 -2.67
N MET A 28 15.69 -1.22 -2.28
CA MET A 28 16.04 0.12 -2.74
C MET A 28 17.26 0.71 -2.06
N ASN A 29 17.93 0.07 -1.08
CA ASN A 29 19.04 0.64 -0.30
C ASN A 29 18.69 1.99 0.36
N PHE A 30 18.90 2.10 1.68
CA PHE A 30 18.51 3.30 2.43
C PHE A 30 19.07 4.61 1.84
N MET A 31 20.26 4.58 1.24
CA MET A 31 20.87 5.76 0.60
C MET A 31 20.14 6.23 -0.67
N LEU A 32 19.66 5.31 -1.50
CA LEU A 32 18.87 5.62 -2.70
C LEU A 32 17.48 6.09 -2.31
N LEU A 33 16.93 5.53 -1.21
CA LEU A 33 15.74 6.09 -0.56
C LEU A 33 15.98 7.56 -0.21
N PHE A 34 17.12 7.91 0.41
CA PHE A 34 17.47 9.28 0.79
C PHE A 34 17.75 10.23 -0.38
N GLY A 35 18.33 9.75 -1.49
CA GLY A 35 18.48 10.55 -2.72
C GLY A 35 17.14 10.88 -3.38
N LEU A 36 16.19 9.94 -3.28
CA LEU A 36 14.82 10.07 -3.80
C LEU A 36 13.84 10.69 -2.77
N MET A 37 14.31 10.97 -1.55
CA MET A 37 13.48 11.32 -0.38
C MET A 37 12.88 12.71 -0.38
N MET A 38 13.22 13.59 -1.33
CA MET A 38 12.63 14.93 -1.38
C MET A 38 11.21 14.96 -1.97
N GLY A 39 10.64 13.80 -2.34
CA GLY A 39 9.28 13.72 -2.89
C GLY A 39 8.48 12.51 -2.40
N ILE A 40 8.52 11.41 -3.17
CA ILE A 40 7.51 10.34 -3.08
C ILE A 40 7.79 9.25 -2.05
N ALA A 41 9.03 9.11 -1.57
CA ALA A 41 9.40 8.07 -0.61
C ALA A 41 8.81 8.32 0.79
N VAL A 42 8.72 9.59 1.21
CA VAL A 42 8.20 9.97 2.53
C VAL A 42 6.72 9.59 2.69
N PRO A 43 5.80 9.94 1.76
CA PRO A 43 4.43 9.42 1.80
C PRO A 43 4.35 7.90 1.91
N GLY A 44 5.22 7.18 1.19
CA GLY A 44 5.28 5.71 1.23
C GLY A 44 5.62 5.18 2.62
N LEU A 45 6.61 5.75 3.29
CA LEU A 45 6.98 5.38 4.67
C LEU A 45 5.86 5.68 5.66
N ILE A 46 5.19 6.83 5.54
CA ILE A 46 4.05 7.18 6.39
C ILE A 46 2.94 6.12 6.21
N LEU A 47 2.61 5.76 4.96
CA LEU A 47 1.61 4.74 4.67
C LEU A 47 2.01 3.36 5.18
N TYR A 48 3.29 2.99 5.07
CA TYR A 48 3.85 1.78 5.65
C TYR A 48 3.57 1.71 7.16
N PHE A 49 3.84 2.78 7.91
CA PHE A 49 3.54 2.80 9.35
C PHE A 49 2.03 2.77 9.64
N LEU A 50 1.23 3.48 8.85
CA LEU A 50 -0.22 3.50 9.03
C LEU A 50 -0.88 2.14 8.74
N ARG A 51 -0.37 1.37 7.77
CA ARG A 51 -0.91 0.03 7.44
C ARG A 51 -0.74 -0.99 8.56
N TRP A 52 0.18 -0.79 9.51
CA TRP A 52 0.22 -1.62 10.72
C TRP A 52 -1.08 -1.57 11.53
N LYS A 53 -1.83 -0.46 11.46
CA LYS A 53 -3.17 -0.38 12.07
C LYS A 53 -4.15 -1.37 11.42
N LEU A 54 -4.03 -1.58 10.11
CA LEU A 54 -4.86 -2.53 9.36
C LEU A 54 -4.47 -3.97 9.67
N VAL A 55 -3.17 -4.28 9.71
CA VAL A 55 -2.65 -5.62 10.08
C VAL A 55 -3.14 -6.04 11.48
N ARG A 56 -3.12 -5.10 12.42
CA ARG A 56 -3.58 -5.31 13.81
C ARG A 56 -5.10 -5.22 13.97
N ALA A 57 -5.84 -4.88 12.90
CA ALA A 57 -7.28 -4.60 12.93
C ALA A 57 -7.67 -3.55 13.98
N THR A 58 -6.81 -2.55 14.22
CA THR A 58 -7.02 -1.45 15.16
C THR A 58 -7.37 -0.19 14.37
N GLY A 59 -8.61 -0.08 13.89
CA GLY A 59 -9.06 1.10 13.14
C GLY A 59 -10.51 1.03 12.72
N SER A 60 -11.11 2.19 12.45
CA SER A 60 -12.46 2.26 11.90
C SER A 60 -12.48 1.86 10.41
N PRO A 61 -13.61 1.40 9.86
CA PRO A 61 -13.75 1.17 8.42
C PRO A 61 -13.42 2.40 7.57
N ALA A 62 -13.79 3.60 8.04
CA ALA A 62 -13.46 4.86 7.37
C ALA A 62 -11.94 5.11 7.32
N THR A 63 -11.22 4.79 8.40
CA THR A 63 -9.76 4.86 8.44
C THR A 63 -9.13 3.88 7.44
N ALA A 64 -9.66 2.65 7.36
CA ALA A 64 -9.18 1.65 6.41
C ALA A 64 -9.35 2.10 4.96
N ILE A 65 -10.52 2.64 4.59
CA ILE A 65 -10.78 3.21 3.26
C ILE A 65 -9.78 4.31 2.92
N ARG A 66 -9.50 5.23 3.86
CA ARG A 66 -8.51 6.31 3.63
C ARG A 66 -7.10 5.75 3.42
N ILE A 67 -6.66 4.81 4.26
CA ILE A 67 -5.32 4.22 4.14
C ILE A 67 -5.17 3.49 2.81
N TRP A 68 -6.18 2.70 2.41
CA TRP A 68 -6.14 2.01 1.11
C TRP A 68 -6.22 2.96 -0.07
N GLY A 69 -7.05 4.01 0.01
CA GLY A 69 -7.13 5.04 -1.03
C GLY A 69 -5.80 5.76 -1.23
N TRP A 70 -5.15 6.20 -0.14
CA TRP A 70 -3.82 6.82 -0.22
C TRP A 70 -2.74 5.83 -0.67
N SER A 71 -2.85 4.56 -0.28
CA SER A 71 -1.95 3.50 -0.79
C SER A 71 -2.09 3.38 -2.29
N LEU A 72 -3.31 3.27 -2.82
CA LEU A 72 -3.54 3.15 -4.26
C LEU A 72 -2.93 4.31 -5.05
N VAL A 73 -3.13 5.55 -4.60
CA VAL A 73 -2.53 6.74 -5.22
C VAL A 73 -1.00 6.68 -5.18
N HIS A 74 -0.42 6.32 -4.03
CA HIS A 74 1.03 6.22 -3.87
C HIS A 74 1.63 5.15 -4.79
N GLU A 75 1.04 3.96 -4.82
CA GLU A 75 1.46 2.87 -5.70
C GLU A 75 1.42 3.28 -7.18
N PHE A 76 0.35 3.95 -7.60
CA PHE A 76 0.21 4.47 -8.97
C PHE A 76 1.30 5.48 -9.33
N LEU A 77 1.56 6.45 -8.45
CA LEU A 77 2.61 7.44 -8.67
C LEU A 77 4.01 6.78 -8.70
N CYS A 78 4.25 5.74 -7.88
CA CYS A 78 5.49 4.98 -7.94
C CYS A 78 5.64 4.17 -9.22
N VAL A 79 4.56 3.58 -9.76
CA VAL A 79 4.61 2.94 -11.09
C VAL A 79 5.04 3.96 -12.15
N ILE A 80 4.42 5.14 -12.18
CA ILE A 80 4.79 6.20 -13.14
C ILE A 80 6.27 6.59 -13.00
N LEU A 81 6.73 6.80 -11.76
CA LEU A 81 8.12 7.16 -11.50
C LEU A 81 9.08 6.09 -12.02
N PHE A 82 8.90 4.83 -11.61
CA PHE A 82 9.82 3.75 -11.98
C PHE A 82 9.67 3.30 -13.44
N ALA A 83 8.55 3.58 -14.10
CA ALA A 83 8.40 3.40 -15.54
C ALA A 83 8.97 4.58 -16.37
N SER A 84 9.32 5.70 -15.73
CA SER A 84 9.85 6.88 -16.44
C SER A 84 11.25 6.62 -17.02
N GLU A 85 11.53 7.22 -18.18
CA GLU A 85 12.82 7.05 -18.88
C GLU A 85 14.01 7.45 -18.01
N GLY A 86 13.90 8.55 -17.25
CA GLY A 86 14.97 9.01 -16.37
C GLY A 86 15.33 7.98 -15.30
N THR A 87 14.33 7.42 -14.61
CA THR A 87 14.58 6.40 -13.59
C THR A 87 15.05 5.08 -14.20
N GLN A 88 14.59 4.73 -15.40
CA GLN A 88 15.07 3.54 -16.14
C GLN A 88 16.54 3.69 -16.57
N GLN A 89 16.98 4.90 -16.93
CA GLN A 89 18.39 5.16 -17.25
C GLN A 89 19.29 5.07 -16.01
N GLU A 90 18.81 5.49 -14.84
CA GLU A 90 19.61 5.47 -13.61
C GLU A 90 19.66 4.10 -12.93
N LEU A 91 18.55 3.38 -12.88
CA LEU A 91 18.39 2.14 -12.10
C LEU A 91 18.25 0.88 -12.97
N HIS A 92 18.15 1.03 -14.29
CA HIS A 92 18.08 -0.07 -15.26
C HIS A 92 17.04 -1.13 -14.87
N GLY A 93 17.43 -2.43 -14.89
CA GLY A 93 16.52 -3.53 -14.57
C GLY A 93 15.89 -3.47 -13.18
N MET A 94 16.51 -2.76 -12.23
CA MET A 94 15.91 -2.54 -10.90
C MET A 94 14.66 -1.66 -11.01
N ALA A 95 14.66 -0.63 -11.86
CA ALA A 95 13.47 0.20 -12.08
C ALA A 95 12.29 -0.62 -12.63
N THR A 96 12.55 -1.54 -13.56
CA THR A 96 11.52 -2.44 -14.08
C THR A 96 10.93 -3.35 -13.01
N LEU A 97 11.78 -3.97 -12.17
CA LEU A 97 11.33 -4.81 -11.06
C LEU A 97 10.51 -4.02 -10.04
N LEU A 98 10.94 -2.79 -9.73
CA LEU A 98 10.20 -1.89 -8.85
C LEU A 98 8.84 -1.52 -9.46
N ALA A 99 8.79 -1.14 -10.74
CA ALA A 99 7.53 -0.85 -11.44
C ALA A 99 6.55 -2.03 -11.38
N TYR A 100 7.02 -3.27 -11.55
CA TYR A 100 6.18 -4.45 -11.37
C TYR A 100 5.73 -4.65 -9.93
N GLY A 101 6.62 -4.45 -8.95
CA GLY A 101 6.27 -4.50 -7.53
C GLY A 101 5.19 -3.49 -7.13
N TYR A 102 5.29 -2.25 -7.64
CA TYR A 102 4.27 -1.22 -7.43
C TYR A 102 2.98 -1.52 -8.21
N THR A 103 3.06 -2.14 -9.39
CA THR A 103 1.86 -2.61 -10.12
C THR A 103 1.11 -3.68 -9.34
N LEU A 104 1.82 -4.63 -8.73
CA LEU A 104 1.22 -5.60 -7.81
C LEU A 104 0.59 -4.88 -6.59
N GLY A 105 1.26 -3.87 -6.07
CA GLY A 105 0.75 -3.05 -4.97
C GLY A 105 -0.54 -2.27 -5.32
N ILE A 106 -0.71 -1.83 -6.57
CA ILE A 106 -1.98 -1.27 -7.06
C ILE A 106 -3.10 -2.30 -6.94
N VAL A 107 -2.88 -3.53 -7.42
CA VAL A 107 -3.88 -4.61 -7.39
C VAL A 107 -4.31 -4.92 -5.96
N VAL A 108 -3.34 -5.08 -5.05
CA VAL A 108 -3.60 -5.34 -3.63
C VAL A 108 -4.31 -4.15 -2.97
N SER A 109 -3.91 -2.92 -3.28
CA SER A 109 -4.52 -1.72 -2.72
C SER A 109 -5.96 -1.53 -3.17
N MET A 110 -6.24 -1.83 -4.44
CA MET A 110 -7.60 -1.79 -5.00
C MET A 110 -8.49 -2.84 -4.35
N ALA A 111 -8.01 -4.08 -4.21
CA ALA A 111 -8.74 -5.14 -3.49
C ALA A 111 -9.03 -4.74 -2.04
N GLY A 112 -8.03 -4.22 -1.32
CA GLY A 112 -8.18 -3.74 0.05
C GLY A 112 -9.18 -2.59 0.19
N LEU A 113 -9.20 -1.67 -0.80
CA LEU A 113 -10.14 -0.55 -0.84
C LEU A 113 -11.58 -1.05 -1.03
N VAL A 114 -11.83 -1.89 -2.04
CA VAL A 114 -13.16 -2.45 -2.33
C VAL A 114 -13.71 -3.19 -1.10
N MET A 115 -12.90 -4.09 -0.53
CA MET A 115 -13.31 -4.86 0.65
C MET A 115 -13.58 -3.97 1.88
N SER A 116 -12.86 -2.86 2.03
CA SER A 116 -13.09 -1.92 3.14
C SER A 116 -14.40 -1.14 2.97
N ILE A 117 -14.78 -0.83 1.71
CA ILE A 117 -16.07 -0.20 1.39
C ILE A 117 -17.22 -1.17 1.68
N GLU A 118 -17.12 -2.41 1.20
CA GLU A 118 -18.11 -3.45 1.48
C GLU A 118 -18.29 -3.69 2.98
N HIS A 119 -17.17 -3.79 3.72
CA HIS A 119 -17.20 -3.96 5.16
C HIS A 119 -17.90 -2.79 5.86
N ARG A 120 -17.63 -1.55 5.44
CA ARG A 120 -18.30 -0.36 5.98
C ARG A 120 -19.81 -0.41 5.75
N ASN A 121 -20.24 -0.73 4.52
CA ASN A 121 -21.66 -0.79 4.18
C ASN A 121 -22.39 -1.87 5.00
N ALA A 122 -21.77 -3.03 5.19
CA ALA A 122 -22.32 -4.11 6.02
C ALA A 122 -22.47 -3.70 7.50
N VAL A 123 -21.49 -2.95 8.03
CA VAL A 123 -21.57 -2.43 9.41
C VAL A 123 -22.67 -1.38 9.55
N GLN A 124 -22.87 -0.52 8.56
CA GLN A 124 -23.94 0.48 8.56
C GLN A 124 -25.33 -0.18 8.48
N ALA A 125 -25.51 -1.15 7.59
CA ALA A 125 -26.78 -1.87 7.44
C ALA A 125 -27.16 -2.68 8.69
N ALA A 126 -26.19 -3.13 9.50
CA ALA A 126 -26.46 -3.84 10.75
C ALA A 126 -26.78 -2.92 11.93
N ALA A 127 -26.61 -1.60 11.77
CA ALA A 127 -26.91 -0.59 12.80
C ALA A 127 -28.28 0.06 12.60
N GLU A 128 -28.91 -0.15 11.44
CA GLU A 128 -30.27 0.26 11.10
C GLU A 128 -31.28 -0.82 11.53
#